data_AF-A0A350XLB0-F1
#
_entry.id   AF-A0A350XLB0-F1
#
_cell.length_a   1.000
_cell.length_b   1.000
_cell.length_c   1.000
_cell.angle_alpha   90.00
_cell.angle_beta   90.00
_cell.angle_gamma   90.00
#
_symmetry.space_group_name_H-M   'P 1'
#
loop_
_entity.id
_entity.type
_entity.pdbx_description
1 polymer ?
#
loop_
_entity_poly.entity_id
_entity_poly.type
_entity_poly.pdbx_seq_one_letter_code
_entity_poly.pdbx_strand_id
1 'polypeptide(L)'
;MANLSEETALNDLATDPMGQVTSVSQLTDVQPTDWAFQALQSLVERYGCIEGYPDRTYRGNRAMTRYEFAAGLNACLERINDL
;
A
#
# COMPACT_ATOMS: atom_id res chain seq x y z
N MET A 1 0.68 -31.62 -32.72
CA MET A 1 -0.02 -30.33 -32.63
C MET A 1 -1.25 -30.56 -31.77
N ALA A 2 -1.13 -30.33 -30.46
CA ALA A 2 -2.23 -30.44 -29.50
C ALA A 2 -2.73 -29.03 -29.19
N ASN A 3 -4.05 -28.88 -29.10
CA ASN A 3 -4.77 -27.61 -29.01
C ASN A 3 -4.43 -26.83 -27.72
N LEU A 4 -4.21 -25.52 -27.88
CA LEU A 4 -3.83 -24.54 -26.85
C LEU A 4 -5.05 -23.82 -26.22
N SER A 5 -6.21 -24.47 -26.11
CA SER A 5 -7.47 -23.77 -25.76
C SER A 5 -8.18 -24.23 -24.48
N GLU A 6 -7.52 -25.01 -23.61
CA GLU A 6 -8.17 -25.58 -22.40
C GLU A 6 -7.41 -25.33 -21.09
N GLU A 7 -6.56 -24.30 -21.01
CA GLU A 7 -5.83 -23.93 -19.77
C GLU A 7 -6.36 -22.65 -19.10
N THR A 8 -7.64 -22.31 -19.30
CA THR A 8 -8.24 -21.04 -18.81
C THR A 8 -9.38 -21.22 -17.82
N ALA A 9 -9.37 -22.29 -17.01
CA ALA A 9 -10.46 -22.59 -16.08
C ALA A 9 -10.02 -22.89 -14.63
N LEU A 10 -8.91 -22.30 -14.15
CA LEU A 10 -8.49 -22.40 -12.74
C LEU A 10 -7.89 -21.09 -12.19
N ASN A 11 -8.29 -19.91 -12.68
CA ASN A 11 -7.73 -18.63 -12.18
C ASN A 11 -8.78 -17.64 -11.65
N ASP A 12 -9.97 -18.10 -11.25
CA ASP A 12 -11.06 -17.20 -10.83
C ASP A 12 -11.54 -17.43 -9.38
N LEU A 13 -10.61 -17.74 -8.47
CA LEU A 13 -10.90 -17.83 -7.03
C LEU A 13 -9.92 -17.05 -6.14
N ALA A 14 -9.08 -16.18 -6.72
CA ALA A 14 -8.37 -15.16 -5.95
C ALA A 14 -9.13 -13.84 -6.03
N THR A 15 -10.34 -13.80 -5.44
CA THR A 15 -10.81 -12.53 -4.86
C THR A 15 -9.73 -12.06 -3.91
N ASP A 16 -9.00 -11.01 -4.28
CA ASP A 16 -8.02 -10.36 -3.43
C ASP A 16 -8.69 -10.01 -2.08
N PRO A 17 -8.41 -10.75 -0.99
CA PRO A 17 -9.12 -10.58 0.27
C PRO A 17 -8.55 -9.42 1.09
N MET A 18 -7.57 -8.67 0.55
CA MET A 18 -6.88 -7.60 1.25
C MET A 18 -6.94 -6.35 0.39
N GLY A 19 -8.11 -5.70 0.34
CA GLY A 19 -8.31 -4.45 -0.39
C GLY A 19 -7.24 -3.42 -0.03
N GLN A 20 -6.18 -3.37 -0.84
CA GLN A 20 -5.04 -2.52 -0.63
C GLN A 20 -5.52 -1.07 -0.75
N VAL A 21 -5.33 -0.30 0.32
CA VAL A 21 -5.70 1.11 0.32
C VAL A 21 -4.58 1.90 -0.32
N THR A 22 -4.79 2.30 -1.57
CA THR A 22 -3.80 2.98 -2.41
C THR A 22 -4.00 4.49 -2.52
N SER A 23 -4.96 5.06 -1.78
CA SER A 23 -5.13 6.51 -1.64
C SER A 23 -5.29 6.92 -0.18
N VAL A 24 -4.67 8.04 0.19
CA VAL A 24 -4.77 8.60 1.54
C VAL A 24 -6.19 9.04 1.88
N SER A 25 -6.96 9.45 0.88
CA SER A 25 -8.37 9.84 1.05
C SER A 25 -9.28 8.71 1.51
N GLN A 26 -8.85 7.45 1.35
CA GLN A 26 -9.58 6.26 1.76
C GLN A 26 -9.28 5.82 3.20
N LEU A 27 -8.29 6.45 3.84
CA LEU A 27 -7.89 6.16 5.22
C LEU A 27 -8.82 6.88 6.19
N THR A 28 -9.45 6.15 7.11
CA THR A 28 -10.48 6.69 8.01
C THR A 28 -9.92 7.48 9.19
N ASP A 29 -8.62 7.32 9.49
CA ASP A 29 -7.92 7.96 10.61
C ASP A 29 -6.95 9.06 10.15
N VAL A 30 -7.04 9.49 8.89
CA VAL A 30 -6.23 10.57 8.32
C VAL A 30 -7.17 11.64 7.76
N GLN A 31 -7.07 12.86 8.28
CA GLN A 31 -7.88 14.00 7.85
C GLN A 31 -7.07 14.94 6.94
N PRO A 32 -7.70 15.61 5.95
CA PRO A 32 -7.03 16.61 5.11
C PRO A 32 -6.35 17.75 5.87
N THR A 33 -6.79 18.02 7.11
CA THR A 33 -6.22 19.04 8.00
C THR A 33 -5.04 18.54 8.83
N ASP A 34 -4.74 17.24 8.84
CA ASP A 34 -3.61 16.71 9.58
C ASP A 34 -2.31 17.19 8.96
N TRP A 35 -1.37 17.61 9.81
CA TRP A 35 -0.05 18.10 9.37
C TRP A 35 0.70 17.07 8.50
N ALA A 36 0.42 15.77 8.69
CA ALA A 36 1.04 14.67 7.97
C ALA A 36 0.38 14.38 6.61
N PHE A 37 -0.79 14.96 6.32
CA PHE A 37 -1.61 14.59 5.15
C PHE A 37 -0.84 14.67 3.83
N GLN A 38 -0.14 15.78 3.59
CA GLN A 38 0.61 16.00 2.34
C GLN A 38 1.79 15.02 2.18
N ALA A 39 2.45 14.69 3.30
CA ALA A 39 3.54 13.71 3.30
C ALA A 39 3.00 12.32 2.97
N LEU A 40 1.90 11.92 3.60
CA LEU A 40 1.24 10.64 3.31
C LEU A 40 0.77 10.58 1.86
N GLN A 41 0.14 11.64 1.36
CA GLN A 41 -0.35 11.67 -0.02
C GLN A 41 0.79 11.44 -1.01
N SER A 42 1.93 12.10 -0.80
CA SER A 42 3.10 11.91 -1.65
C SER A 42 3.62 10.47 -1.56
N LEU A 43 3.77 9.93 -0.35
CA LEU A 43 4.35 8.60 -0.15
C LEU A 43 3.45 7.48 -0.67
N VAL A 44 2.13 7.61 -0.55
CA VAL A 44 1.16 6.61 -1.01
C VAL A 44 0.90 6.74 -2.50
N GLU A 45 0.51 7.92 -2.98
CA GLU A 45 -0.05 8.10 -4.33
C GLU A 45 1.04 8.34 -5.39
N ARG A 46 2.11 9.06 -5.04
CA ARG A 46 3.18 9.39 -5.98
C ARG A 46 4.31 8.37 -5.99
N TYR A 47 4.77 7.98 -4.79
CA TYR A 47 5.93 7.11 -4.66
C TYR A 47 5.56 5.64 -4.45
N GLY A 48 4.33 5.32 -4.02
CA GLY A 48 3.93 3.94 -3.73
C GLY A 48 4.78 3.29 -2.63
N CYS A 49 5.32 4.09 -1.70
CA CYS A 49 6.20 3.67 -0.63
C CYS A 49 5.47 3.10 0.59
N ILE A 50 4.21 3.52 0.77
CA ILE A 50 3.44 3.28 1.98
C ILE A 50 2.04 2.86 1.58
N GLU A 51 1.47 1.95 2.36
CA GLU A 51 0.12 1.44 2.18
C GLU A 51 -0.66 1.53 3.50
N GLY A 52 -1.97 1.69 3.40
CA GLY A 52 -2.86 1.58 4.55
C GLY A 52 -3.06 0.13 4.99
N TYR A 53 -3.52 -0.05 6.23
CA TYR A 53 -3.98 -1.35 6.70
C TYR A 53 -5.31 -1.75 6.01
N PRO A 54 -5.62 -3.06 5.92
CA PRO A 54 -6.87 -3.53 5.32
C PRO A 54 -8.15 -3.01 5.99
N ASP A 55 -8.05 -2.58 7.25
CA ASP A 55 -9.14 -1.94 8.01
C ASP A 55 -9.30 -0.45 7.67
N ARG A 56 -8.61 0.05 6.63
CA ARG A 56 -8.59 1.43 6.15
C ARG A 56 -8.02 2.42 7.16
N THR A 57 -7.07 2.00 7.98
CA THR A 57 -6.33 2.89 8.87
C THR A 57 -4.88 3.06 8.44
N TYR A 58 -4.23 4.16 8.84
CA TYR A 58 -2.77 4.32 8.79
C TYR A 58 -2.11 4.05 10.14
N ARG A 59 -2.85 4.29 11.24
CA ARG A 59 -2.41 4.15 12.63
C ARG A 59 -1.27 5.10 13.00
N GLY A 60 -1.35 6.35 12.54
CA GLY A 60 -0.33 7.38 12.75
C GLY A 60 -0.02 7.71 14.22
N ASN A 61 -0.94 7.42 15.15
CA ASN A 61 -0.74 7.61 16.59
C ASN A 61 -0.04 6.44 17.30
N ARG A 62 0.25 5.33 16.59
CA ARG A 62 0.98 4.18 17.17
C ARG A 62 2.46 4.54 17.28
N ALA A 63 3.05 4.30 18.44
CA ALA A 63 4.50 4.39 18.59
C ALA A 63 5.20 3.41 17.63
N MET A 64 6.25 3.88 16.97
CA MET A 64 7.08 3.11 16.05
C MET A 64 8.48 2.96 16.62
N THR A 65 9.05 1.76 16.53
CA THR A 65 10.44 1.51 16.90
C THR A 65 11.39 2.09 15.85
N ARG A 66 12.65 2.36 16.25
CA ARG A 66 13.67 2.80 15.30
C ARG A 66 13.96 1.75 14.21
N TYR A 67 13.77 0.47 14.52
CA TYR A 67 13.95 -0.62 13.55
C TYR A 67 12.83 -0.66 12.51
N GLU A 68 11.57 -0.51 12.92
CA GLU A 68 10.44 -0.42 11.98
C GLU A 68 10.59 0.79 11.04
N PHE A 69 11.01 1.94 11.57
CA PHE A 69 11.30 3.11 10.75
C PHE A 69 12.39 2.83 9.70
N ALA A 70 13.52 2.25 10.12
CA ALA A 70 14.63 1.96 9.21
C ALA A 70 14.23 0.97 8.11
N ALA A 71 13.47 -0.08 8.44
CA ALA A 71 12.98 -1.06 7.48
C ALA A 71 12.01 -0.42 6.46
N GLY A 72 11.04 0.37 6.94
CA GLY A 72 10.09 1.07 6.07
C GLY A 72 10.76 2.11 5.16
N LEU A 73 11.73 2.86 5.69
CA LEU A 73 12.51 3.81 4.89
C LEU A 73 13.30 3.10 3.78
N ASN A 74 13.95 1.98 4.08
CA ASN A 74 14.69 1.20 3.09
C ASN A 74 13.77 0.72 1.96
N ALA A 75 12.60 0.16 2.29
CA ALA A 75 11.62 -0.28 1.30
C ALA A 75 11.14 0.88 0.40
N CYS A 76 10.92 2.07 0.98
CA CYS A 76 10.56 3.25 0.18
C CYS A 76 11.68 3.70 -0.77
N LEU A 77 12.94 3.66 -0.31
CA LEU A 77 14.08 4.01 -1.16
C LEU A 77 14.24 3.07 -2.35
N GLU A 78 14.04 1.75 -2.16
CA GLU A 78 14.01 0.78 -3.25
C GLU A 78 12.93 1.14 -4.26
N ARG A 79 11.70 1.41 -3.80
CA ARG A 79 10.59 1.80 -4.67
C ARG A 79 10.87 3.06 -5.48
N ILE A 80 11.53 4.05 -4.89
CA ILE A 80 11.91 5.31 -5.56
C ILE A 80 12.99 5.07 -6.62
N ASN A 81 13.95 4.18 -6.37
CA ASN A 81 15.02 3.88 -7.32
C ASN A 81 14.52 3.06 -8.52
N ASP A 82 13.39 2.37 -8.39
CA ASP A 82 12.75 1.59 -9.45
C ASP A 82 11.79 2.43 -10.34
N LEU A 83 11.61 3.73 -10.04
CA LEU A 83 10.81 4.68 -10.85
C LEU A 83 11.64 5.34 -11.96
#